data_AF-A0A845U3P5-F1
#
_entry.id   AF-A0A845U3P5-F1
#
_cell.length_a   1.000
_cell.length_b   1.000
_cell.length_c   1.000
_cell.angle_alpha   90.00
_cell.angle_beta   90.00
_cell.angle_gamma   90.00
#
_symmetry.space_group_name_H-M   'P 1'
#
loop_
_entity.id
_entity.type
_entity.pdbx_description
1 polymer ?
#
loop_
_entity_poly.entity_id
_entity_poly.type
_entity_poly.pdbx_seq_one_letter_code
_entity_poly.pdbx_strand_id
1 'polypeptide(L)'
;MRKELIENTTELVMQVGVARNPCVAGFQFGSRYPGDPARLAVYDFLPEERLAEVENLHDFAGILAFDKWVCNTNGRQAVFFVDPGETRYRAWMIDQGFCFNAGAWTFPDAPLRGIYTRVRVYDGVKGMEAFEPWFERIARLAQPQELDKLSSEIPPDWYQGDTVALYDLLDRLRRRPERLPELILDAKKSYRQPFRNWN
;
A
#
# COMPACT_ATOMS: atom_id res chain seq x y z
N MET A 1 -7.41 0.35 -22.19
CA MET A 1 -7.26 1.45 -23.16
C MET A 1 -7.28 0.90 -24.57
N ARG A 2 -8.09 1.48 -25.47
CA ARG A 2 -8.20 1.02 -26.86
C ARG A 2 -7.06 1.58 -27.71
N LYS A 3 -6.60 0.81 -28.69
CA LYS A 3 -5.53 1.22 -29.62
C LYS A 3 -5.88 2.51 -30.37
N GLU A 4 -7.10 2.59 -30.91
CA GLU A 4 -7.60 3.77 -31.62
C GLU A 4 -7.56 5.05 -30.77
N LEU A 5 -7.82 4.94 -29.46
CA LEU A 5 -7.78 6.11 -28.56
C LEU A 5 -6.35 6.66 -28.44
N ILE A 6 -5.35 5.76 -28.37
CA ILE A 6 -3.93 6.13 -28.28
C ILE A 6 -3.47 6.75 -29.60
N GLU A 7 -3.81 6.12 -30.73
CA GLU A 7 -3.43 6.60 -32.07
C GLU A 7 -4.02 7.99 -32.37
N ASN A 8 -5.21 8.29 -31.86
CA ASN A 8 -5.88 9.57 -32.06
C ASN A 8 -5.63 10.60 -30.94
N THR A 9 -4.82 10.28 -29.91
CA THR A 9 -4.54 11.20 -28.80
C THR A 9 -3.04 11.24 -28.50
N THR A 10 -2.33 12.20 -29.12
CA THR A 10 -0.86 12.34 -29.01
C THR A 10 -0.34 12.63 -27.59
N GLU A 11 -1.22 13.04 -26.68
CA GLU A 11 -0.89 13.28 -25.26
C GLU A 11 -1.02 12.01 -24.38
N LEU A 12 -1.54 10.89 -24.91
CA LEU A 12 -1.53 9.61 -24.20
C LEU A 12 -0.13 8.98 -24.24
N VAL A 13 0.77 9.57 -23.47
CA VAL A 13 2.18 9.18 -23.37
C VAL A 13 2.59 9.05 -21.91
N MET A 14 3.50 8.13 -21.63
CA MET A 14 4.25 8.04 -20.40
C MET A 14 5.56 8.82 -20.55
N GLN A 15 5.75 9.85 -19.74
CA GLN A 15 7.00 10.60 -19.70
C GLN A 15 7.91 10.06 -18.59
N VAL A 16 9.10 9.59 -18.95
CA VAL A 16 10.11 9.08 -18.02
C VAL A 16 11.41 9.82 -18.29
N GLY A 17 11.74 10.80 -17.44
CA GLY A 17 12.82 11.75 -17.70
C GLY A 17 12.57 12.55 -18.99
N VAL A 18 13.50 12.45 -19.95
CA VAL A 18 13.38 13.10 -21.27
C VAL A 18 12.63 12.24 -22.30
N ALA A 19 12.37 10.97 -22.01
CA ALA A 19 11.68 10.07 -22.93
C ALA A 19 10.16 10.28 -22.86
N ARG A 20 9.50 10.39 -24.02
CA ARG A 20 8.05 10.31 -24.19
C ARG A 20 7.72 9.02 -24.94
N ASN A 21 7.11 8.07 -24.25
CA ASN A 21 6.68 6.80 -24.82
C ASN A 21 5.16 6.78 -24.94
N PRO A 22 4.57 6.49 -26.11
CA PRO A 22 3.13 6.28 -26.22
C PRO A 22 2.63 5.22 -25.24
N CYS A 23 1.44 5.45 -24.67
CA CYS A 23 0.75 4.43 -23.88
C CYS A 23 0.50 3.17 -24.73
N VAL A 24 0.45 2.00 -24.08
CA VAL A 24 0.18 0.73 -24.77
C VAL A 24 -1.32 0.39 -24.66
N ALA A 25 -1.88 -0.22 -25.69
CA ALA A 25 -3.25 -0.72 -25.63
C ALA A 25 -3.36 -1.91 -24.64
N GLY A 26 -4.56 -2.16 -24.09
CA GLY A 26 -4.80 -3.27 -23.14
C GLY A 26 -5.31 -2.81 -21.78
N PHE A 27 -5.31 -3.70 -20.79
CA PHE A 27 -5.71 -3.38 -19.42
C PHE A 27 -4.71 -2.41 -18.79
N GLN A 28 -5.21 -1.28 -18.32
CA GLN A 28 -4.43 -0.24 -17.67
C GLN A 28 -4.88 -0.14 -16.21
N PHE A 29 -3.92 0.04 -15.31
CA PHE A 29 -4.22 0.32 -13.91
C PHE A 29 -4.78 1.74 -13.77
N GLY A 30 -5.89 1.88 -13.04
CA GLY A 30 -6.46 3.17 -12.69
C GLY A 30 -6.74 3.22 -11.20
N SER A 31 -6.10 4.15 -10.49
CA SER A 31 -6.39 4.40 -9.08
C SER A 31 -7.63 5.28 -8.95
N ARG A 32 -8.54 4.91 -8.03
CA ARG A 32 -9.68 5.75 -7.68
C ARG A 32 -9.21 7.02 -6.98
N TYR A 33 -9.70 8.18 -7.42
CA TYR A 33 -9.51 9.45 -6.71
C TYR A 33 -10.54 9.57 -5.56
N PRO A 34 -10.21 10.21 -4.41
CA PRO A 34 -11.12 10.28 -3.26
C PRO A 34 -12.50 10.92 -3.48
N GLY A 35 -12.68 11.68 -4.56
CA GLY A 35 -13.94 12.31 -4.93
C GLY A 35 -13.91 12.88 -6.35
N ASP A 36 -14.52 14.03 -6.56
CA ASP A 36 -14.38 14.79 -7.81
C ASP A 36 -13.07 15.61 -7.77
N PRO A 37 -12.08 15.34 -8.66
CA PRO A 37 -10.82 16.09 -8.70
C PRO A 37 -10.98 17.61 -8.88
N ALA A 38 -12.08 18.07 -9.47
CA ALA A 38 -12.35 19.49 -9.65
C ALA A 38 -12.89 20.18 -8.37
N ARG A 39 -13.31 19.40 -7.36
CA ARG A 39 -14.00 19.92 -6.17
C ARG A 39 -13.32 19.53 -4.86
N LEU A 40 -12.67 18.38 -4.83
CA LEU A 40 -12.06 17.82 -3.62
C LEU A 40 -10.55 18.01 -3.67
N ALA A 41 -10.06 18.86 -2.78
CA ALA A 41 -8.63 19.00 -2.53
C ALA A 41 -8.09 17.75 -1.83
N VAL A 42 -6.97 17.25 -2.34
CA VAL A 42 -6.24 16.12 -1.78
C VAL A 42 -4.81 16.58 -1.51
N TYR A 43 -4.31 16.29 -0.32
CA TYR A 43 -3.00 16.70 0.16
C TYR A 43 -2.12 15.47 0.32
N ASP A 44 -0.87 15.54 -0.12
CA ASP A 44 0.17 14.54 0.14
C ASP A 44 0.91 14.81 1.47
N PHE A 45 0.59 15.93 2.12
CA PHE A 45 1.24 16.40 3.33
C PHE A 45 0.27 17.16 4.23
N LEU A 46 0.38 16.93 5.55
CA LEU A 46 -0.27 17.73 6.58
C LEU A 46 0.76 18.16 7.64
N PRO A 47 0.69 19.40 8.16
CA PRO A 47 1.41 19.80 9.39
C PRO A 47 1.11 18.88 10.57
N GLU A 48 1.99 18.85 11.56
CA GLU A 48 1.95 17.85 12.62
C GLU A 48 0.67 17.95 13.47
N GLU A 49 0.21 19.17 13.73
CA GLU A 49 -1.02 19.47 14.47
C GLU A 49 -2.25 18.93 13.74
N ARG A 50 -2.31 19.11 12.41
CA ARG A 50 -3.40 18.61 11.56
C ARG A 50 -3.35 17.10 11.37
N LEU A 51 -2.16 16.53 11.31
CA LEU A 51 -1.97 15.09 11.19
C LEU A 51 -2.49 14.35 12.44
N ALA A 52 -2.30 14.93 13.63
CA ALA A 52 -2.86 14.41 14.88
C ALA A 52 -4.41 14.43 14.92
N GLU A 53 -5.04 15.29 14.11
CA GLU A 53 -6.48 15.41 14.00
C GLU A 53 -7.10 14.47 12.94
N VAL A 54 -6.30 13.70 12.19
CA VAL A 54 -6.81 12.74 11.20
C VAL A 54 -7.71 11.70 11.88
N GLU A 55 -8.86 11.41 11.29
CA GLU A 55 -9.89 10.61 11.96
C GLU A 55 -9.55 9.12 12.04
N ASN A 56 -8.85 8.59 11.04
CA ASN A 56 -8.56 7.16 10.90
C ASN A 56 -7.08 6.83 11.16
N LEU A 57 -6.45 7.51 12.13
CA LEU A 57 -5.03 7.24 12.46
C LEU A 57 -4.74 5.76 12.81
N HIS A 58 -5.72 5.05 13.36
CA HIS A 58 -5.60 3.62 13.64
C HIS A 58 -5.35 2.76 12.38
N ASP A 59 -5.73 3.22 11.19
CA ASP A 59 -5.45 2.54 9.93
C ASP A 59 -3.95 2.49 9.61
N PHE A 60 -3.12 3.38 10.19
CA PHE A 60 -1.67 3.34 10.00
C PHE A 60 -1.03 2.09 10.63
N ALA A 61 -1.59 1.57 11.73
CA ALA A 61 -1.16 0.28 12.28
C ALA A 61 -1.49 -0.86 11.30
N GLY A 62 -2.70 -0.83 10.74
CA GLY A 62 -3.16 -1.82 9.78
C GLY A 62 -2.35 -1.84 8.50
N ILE A 63 -2.08 -0.67 7.93
CA ILE A 63 -1.28 -0.59 6.71
C ILE A 63 0.18 -0.98 6.95
N LEU A 64 0.74 -0.70 8.13
CA LEU A 64 2.08 -1.17 8.47
C LEU A 64 2.13 -2.70 8.59
N ALA A 65 1.13 -3.33 9.22
CA ALA A 65 1.01 -4.80 9.22
C ALA A 65 0.88 -5.36 7.80
N PHE A 66 0.08 -4.72 6.96
CA PHE A 66 -0.06 -5.08 5.55
C PHE A 66 1.28 -4.94 4.81
N ASP A 67 2.02 -3.84 5.01
CA ASP A 67 3.35 -3.63 4.43
C ASP A 67 4.35 -4.69 4.83
N LYS A 68 4.34 -5.08 6.11
CA LYS A 68 5.17 -6.19 6.59
C LYS A 68 4.75 -7.50 5.93
N TRP A 69 3.45 -7.75 5.78
CA TRP A 69 2.95 -8.96 5.14
C TRP A 69 3.38 -9.06 3.68
N VAL A 70 3.15 -8.01 2.88
CA VAL A 70 3.48 -8.01 1.45
C VAL A 70 4.93 -7.65 1.15
N CYS A 71 5.73 -7.31 2.17
CA CYS A 71 7.10 -6.80 2.04
C CYS A 71 7.17 -5.61 1.08
N ASN A 72 6.42 -4.56 1.39
CA ASN A 72 6.57 -3.28 0.71
C ASN A 72 7.96 -2.73 0.99
N THR A 73 8.75 -2.53 -0.05
CA THR A 73 10.18 -2.18 0.08
C THR A 73 10.47 -0.68 0.08
N ASN A 74 9.43 0.15 0.00
CA ASN A 74 9.50 1.61 0.11
C ASN A 74 8.97 2.13 1.45
N GLY A 75 9.04 3.45 1.68
CA GLY A 75 8.30 4.12 2.74
C GLY A 75 6.81 4.16 2.43
N ARG A 76 5.97 4.06 3.47
CA ARG A 76 4.51 4.17 3.29
C ARG A 76 4.15 5.59 2.88
N GLN A 77 3.27 5.71 1.87
CA GLN A 77 2.66 6.95 1.44
C GLN A 77 1.16 6.97 1.70
N ALA A 78 0.64 8.16 1.97
CA ALA A 78 -0.77 8.41 2.18
C ALA A 78 -1.14 9.77 1.62
N VAL A 79 -2.41 9.91 1.26
CA VAL A 79 -3.01 11.21 0.94
C VAL A 79 -4.12 11.53 1.93
N PHE A 80 -4.40 12.81 2.10
CA PHE A 80 -5.33 13.33 3.07
C PHE A 80 -6.37 14.21 2.39
N PHE A 81 -7.62 14.07 2.79
CA PHE A 81 -8.73 14.87 2.28
C PHE A 81 -9.83 14.93 3.34
N VAL A 82 -10.77 15.85 3.17
CA VAL A 82 -11.95 15.97 4.04
C VAL A 82 -13.16 15.56 3.22
N ASP A 83 -13.90 14.55 3.68
CA ASP A 83 -15.13 14.13 3.00
C ASP A 83 -16.15 15.28 2.93
N PRO A 84 -16.97 15.36 1.87
CA PRO A 84 -17.99 16.40 1.78
C PRO A 84 -18.94 16.39 2.98
N GLY A 85 -18.99 17.50 3.73
CA GLY A 85 -19.80 17.65 4.93
C GLY A 85 -19.08 17.32 6.24
N GLU A 86 -17.87 16.78 6.17
CA GLU A 86 -17.01 16.53 7.32
C GLU A 86 -16.05 17.69 7.59
N THR A 87 -15.40 17.66 8.75
CA THR A 87 -14.42 18.69 9.16
C THR A 87 -13.02 18.15 9.41
N ARG A 88 -12.87 16.83 9.57
CA ARG A 88 -11.60 16.18 9.87
C ARG A 88 -11.03 15.52 8.62
N TYR A 89 -9.71 15.49 8.55
CA TYR A 89 -9.02 14.78 7.48
C TYR A 89 -9.14 13.28 7.65
N ARG A 90 -9.36 12.56 6.55
CA ARG A 90 -9.19 11.12 6.40
C ARG A 90 -7.91 10.85 5.62
N ALA A 91 -7.20 9.79 5.98
CA ALA A 91 -6.06 9.28 5.24
C ALA A 91 -6.46 8.12 4.31
N TRP A 92 -6.03 8.16 3.05
CA TRP A 92 -6.01 7.00 2.15
C TRP A 92 -4.58 6.56 1.90
N MET A 93 -4.32 5.26 2.06
CA MET A 93 -3.02 4.66 1.83
C MET A 93 -2.84 4.39 0.35
N ILE A 94 -1.80 4.98 -0.24
CA ILE A 94 -1.52 4.89 -1.67
C ILE A 94 -0.13 4.31 -1.92
N ASP A 95 0.21 4.19 -3.19
CA ASP A 95 1.46 3.64 -3.71
C ASP A 95 1.83 2.27 -3.12
N GLN A 96 1.29 1.23 -3.76
CA GLN A 96 1.61 -0.18 -3.45
C GLN A 96 2.62 -0.76 -4.45
N GLY A 97 3.28 0.07 -5.27
CA GLY A 97 4.13 -0.40 -6.37
C GLY A 97 5.39 -1.16 -5.94
N PHE A 98 5.79 -1.01 -4.67
CA PHE A 98 6.95 -1.67 -4.08
C PHE A 98 6.61 -2.88 -3.20
N CYS A 99 5.33 -3.28 -3.13
CA CYS A 99 4.92 -4.56 -2.56
C CYS A 99 5.63 -5.72 -3.28
N PHE A 100 5.90 -6.79 -2.55
CA PHE A 100 6.62 -7.98 -3.04
C PHE A 100 8.01 -7.68 -3.58
N ASN A 101 8.67 -6.64 -3.06
CA ASN A 101 9.92 -6.11 -3.62
C ASN A 101 9.78 -5.70 -5.10
N ALA A 102 8.66 -5.03 -5.41
CA ALA A 102 8.30 -4.59 -6.76
C ALA A 102 8.31 -5.77 -7.76
N GLY A 103 8.97 -5.62 -8.91
CA GLY A 103 9.06 -6.68 -9.92
C GLY A 103 9.96 -7.86 -9.57
N ALA A 104 10.61 -7.87 -8.40
CA ALA A 104 11.52 -8.95 -8.00
C ALA A 104 10.82 -10.13 -7.30
N TRP A 105 9.58 -9.95 -6.83
CA TRP A 105 8.75 -11.01 -6.20
C TRP A 105 9.50 -11.83 -5.15
N THR A 106 10.15 -11.10 -4.25
CA THR A 106 10.94 -11.61 -3.13
C THR A 106 10.59 -10.84 -1.86
N PHE A 107 11.02 -11.35 -0.71
CA PHE A 107 10.69 -10.76 0.58
C PHE A 107 11.94 -10.41 1.40
N PRO A 108 12.75 -9.43 0.96
CA PRO A 108 13.89 -8.94 1.72
C PRO A 108 13.40 -8.08 2.90
N ASP A 109 12.96 -8.74 3.96
CA ASP A 109 12.41 -8.06 5.13
C ASP A 109 13.41 -7.06 5.71
N ALA A 110 12.91 -5.86 6.03
CA ALA A 110 13.70 -4.86 6.74
C ALA A 110 12.84 -4.12 7.77
N PRO A 111 13.40 -3.79 8.96
CA PRO A 111 12.66 -3.11 10.01
C PRO A 111 12.01 -1.78 9.59
N LEU A 112 12.69 -0.99 8.75
CA LEU A 112 12.27 0.38 8.42
C LEU A 112 11.26 0.49 7.26
N ARG A 113 11.16 -0.56 6.46
CA ARG A 113 10.29 -0.61 5.27
C ARG A 113 8.82 -0.58 5.66
N GLY A 114 7.98 0.13 4.91
CA GLY A 114 6.56 0.31 5.19
C GLY A 114 6.22 1.28 6.34
N ILE A 115 7.20 1.86 7.03
CA ILE A 115 6.93 2.86 8.07
C ILE A 115 6.56 4.18 7.39
N TYR A 116 5.46 4.79 7.83
CA TYR A 116 5.09 6.15 7.40
C TYR A 116 6.08 7.17 7.97
N THR A 117 6.51 8.13 7.15
CA THR A 117 7.61 9.05 7.49
C THR A 117 7.38 9.83 8.79
N ARG A 118 6.14 10.26 9.06
CA ARG A 118 5.79 10.98 10.29
C ARG A 118 5.25 10.01 11.32
N VAL A 119 6.12 9.56 12.23
CA VAL A 119 5.79 8.51 13.20
C VAL A 119 4.66 8.87 14.18
N ARG A 120 4.27 10.15 14.28
CA ARG A 120 3.13 10.60 15.09
C ARG A 120 1.82 9.88 14.76
N VAL A 121 1.66 9.39 13.52
CA VAL A 121 0.49 8.59 13.13
C VAL A 121 0.34 7.31 13.97
N TYR A 122 1.42 6.86 14.61
CA TYR A 122 1.45 5.69 15.47
C TYR A 122 1.34 6.03 16.97
N ASP A 123 1.03 7.27 17.36
CA ASP A 123 0.90 7.63 18.78
C ASP A 123 -0.18 6.82 19.52
N GLY A 124 -1.20 6.33 18.78
CA GLY A 124 -2.22 5.43 19.32
C GLY A 124 -1.76 3.98 19.53
N VAL A 125 -0.59 3.59 19.02
CA VAL A 125 -0.02 2.25 19.17
C VAL A 125 0.65 2.12 20.53
N LYS A 126 -0.04 1.46 21.46
CA LYS A 126 0.42 1.26 22.84
C LYS A 126 0.96 -0.15 23.13
N GLY A 127 0.78 -1.07 22.19
CA GLY A 127 1.10 -2.48 22.36
C GLY A 127 0.80 -3.27 21.09
N MET A 128 1.02 -4.59 21.15
CA MET A 128 0.78 -5.49 20.02
C MET A 128 -0.72 -5.59 19.67
N GLU A 129 -1.57 -5.34 20.65
CA GLU A 129 -3.04 -5.38 20.56
C GLU A 129 -3.57 -4.39 19.50
N ALA A 130 -2.84 -3.30 19.23
CA ALA A 130 -3.19 -2.37 18.16
C ALA A 130 -3.11 -3.00 16.75
N PHE A 131 -2.41 -4.13 16.61
CA PHE A 131 -2.24 -4.86 15.35
C PHE A 131 -3.12 -6.10 15.24
N GLU A 132 -3.64 -6.65 16.33
CA GLU A 132 -4.40 -7.91 16.35
C GLU A 132 -5.58 -7.93 15.36
N PRO A 133 -6.46 -6.90 15.28
CA PRO A 133 -7.55 -6.91 14.32
C PRO A 133 -7.07 -6.96 12.86
N TRP A 134 -5.87 -6.44 12.60
CA TRP A 134 -5.27 -6.40 11.27
C TRP A 134 -4.58 -7.72 10.94
N PHE A 135 -3.93 -8.36 11.92
CA PHE A 135 -3.38 -9.70 11.77
C PHE A 135 -4.47 -10.71 11.44
N GLU A 136 -5.62 -10.66 12.11
CA GLU A 136 -6.77 -11.51 11.80
C GLU A 136 -7.28 -11.30 10.37
N ARG A 137 -7.40 -10.04 9.94
CA ARG A 137 -7.81 -9.71 8.56
C ARG A 137 -6.81 -10.23 7.54
N ILE A 138 -5.52 -10.05 7.78
CA ILE A 138 -4.44 -10.54 6.91
C ILE A 138 -4.44 -12.07 6.86
N ALA A 139 -4.58 -12.75 8.00
CA ALA A 139 -4.63 -14.20 8.07
C ALA A 139 -5.84 -14.78 7.29
N ARG A 140 -6.97 -14.05 7.27
CA ARG A 140 -8.12 -14.40 6.43
C ARG A 140 -7.82 -14.21 4.94
N LEU A 141 -7.21 -13.08 4.56
CA LEU A 141 -6.83 -12.82 3.16
C LEU A 141 -5.74 -13.77 2.65
N ALA A 142 -4.89 -14.29 3.55
CA ALA A 142 -3.85 -15.23 3.22
C ALA A 142 -4.38 -16.66 2.99
N GLN A 143 -5.66 -16.94 3.26
CA GLN A 143 -6.22 -18.27 3.00
C GLN A 143 -6.10 -18.62 1.50
N PRO A 144 -5.80 -19.89 1.16
CA PRO A 144 -5.62 -20.31 -0.23
C PRO A 144 -6.75 -19.85 -1.16
N GLN A 145 -8.00 -20.02 -0.72
CA GLN A 145 -9.18 -19.70 -1.52
C GLN A 145 -9.30 -18.20 -1.82
N GLU A 146 -8.91 -17.34 -0.87
CA GLU A 146 -8.94 -15.88 -1.07
C GLU A 146 -7.79 -15.43 -1.99
N LEU A 147 -6.59 -15.99 -1.81
CA LEU A 147 -5.45 -15.70 -2.70
C LEU A 147 -5.70 -16.19 -4.13
N ASP A 148 -6.27 -17.38 -4.30
CA ASP A 148 -6.63 -17.93 -5.60
C ASP A 148 -7.65 -17.02 -6.30
N LYS A 149 -8.70 -16.61 -5.58
CA LYS A 149 -9.70 -15.66 -6.09
C LYS A 149 -9.06 -14.35 -6.53
N LEU A 150 -8.25 -13.72 -5.67
CA LEU A 150 -7.55 -12.46 -6.00
C LEU A 150 -6.63 -12.63 -7.20
N SER A 151 -5.91 -13.74 -7.29
CA SER A 151 -4.99 -14.01 -8.40
C SER A 151 -5.72 -14.18 -9.74
N SER A 152 -6.92 -14.76 -9.73
CA SER A 152 -7.75 -14.94 -10.92
C SER A 152 -8.23 -13.62 -11.55
N GLU A 153 -8.22 -12.53 -10.79
CA GLU A 153 -8.61 -11.19 -11.26
C GLU A 153 -7.45 -10.43 -11.89
N ILE A 154 -6.21 -10.92 -11.76
CA ILE A 154 -5.01 -10.28 -12.31
C ILE A 154 -4.92 -10.57 -13.83
N PRO A 155 -4.87 -9.53 -14.69
CA PRO A 155 -4.68 -9.74 -16.12
C PRO A 155 -3.39 -10.53 -16.42
N PRO A 156 -3.43 -11.64 -17.19
CA PRO A 156 -2.26 -12.45 -17.49
C PRO A 156 -1.07 -11.69 -18.07
N ASP A 157 -1.34 -10.70 -18.91
CA ASP A 157 -0.32 -9.85 -19.53
C ASP A 157 0.53 -9.08 -18.50
N TRP A 158 -0.02 -8.80 -17.31
CA TRP A 158 0.69 -8.05 -16.25
C TRP A 158 1.81 -8.86 -15.60
N TYR A 159 1.77 -10.19 -15.74
CA TYR A 159 2.83 -11.10 -15.31
C TYR A 159 3.37 -11.96 -16.47
N GLN A 160 3.17 -11.51 -17.71
CA GLN A 160 3.65 -12.18 -18.93
C GLN A 160 3.17 -13.63 -19.07
N GLY A 161 2.05 -13.99 -18.43
CA GLY A 161 1.55 -15.35 -18.39
C GLY A 161 2.39 -16.33 -17.55
N ASP A 162 3.38 -15.85 -16.79
CA ASP A 162 4.19 -16.66 -15.88
C ASP A 162 3.41 -17.05 -14.62
N THR A 163 2.55 -18.06 -14.78
CA THR A 163 1.72 -18.59 -13.69
C THR A 163 2.56 -19.23 -12.59
N VAL A 164 3.70 -19.84 -12.93
CA VAL A 164 4.59 -20.50 -11.96
C VAL A 164 5.15 -19.46 -10.99
N ALA A 165 5.72 -18.37 -11.50
CA ALA A 165 6.25 -17.31 -10.64
C ALA A 165 5.16 -16.68 -9.76
N LEU A 166 3.95 -16.53 -10.28
CA LEU A 166 2.81 -16.01 -9.52
C LEU A 166 2.40 -16.97 -8.39
N TYR A 167 2.27 -18.27 -8.67
CA TYR A 167 1.95 -19.26 -7.64
C TYR A 167 3.05 -19.36 -6.57
N ASP A 168 4.32 -19.30 -6.96
CA ASP A 168 5.44 -19.28 -6.02
C ASP A 168 5.42 -18.03 -5.12
N LEU A 169 5.01 -16.88 -5.66
CA LEU A 169 4.79 -15.66 -4.87
C LEU A 169 3.66 -15.86 -3.86
N LEU A 170 2.51 -16.40 -4.29
CA LEU A 170 1.32 -16.58 -3.45
C LEU A 170 1.55 -17.62 -2.34
N ASP A 171 2.22 -18.74 -2.62
CA ASP A 171 2.52 -19.75 -1.59
C ASP A 171 3.47 -19.21 -0.52
N ARG A 172 4.45 -18.39 -0.92
CA ARG A 172 5.29 -17.66 0.05
C ARG A 172 4.46 -16.64 0.83
N LEU A 173 3.62 -15.86 0.18
CA LEU A 173 2.78 -14.83 0.82
C LEU A 173 1.82 -15.41 1.86
N ARG A 174 1.22 -16.57 1.57
CA ARG A 174 0.29 -17.28 2.47
C ARG A 174 0.89 -17.62 3.83
N ARG A 175 2.19 -17.93 3.88
CA ARG A 175 2.89 -18.36 5.11
C ARG A 175 3.36 -17.18 5.96
N ARG A 176 3.41 -15.97 5.37
CA ARG A 176 3.97 -14.78 6.03
C ARG A 176 3.16 -14.20 7.20
N PRO A 177 1.83 -14.38 7.34
CA PRO A 177 1.11 -13.85 8.50
C PRO A 177 1.70 -14.31 9.84
N GLU A 178 2.25 -15.53 9.91
CA GLU A 178 2.90 -16.09 11.12
C GLU A 178 4.10 -15.25 11.59
N ARG A 179 4.74 -14.50 10.67
CA ARG A 179 5.91 -13.66 10.97
C ARG A 179 5.55 -12.24 11.37
N LEU A 180 4.29 -11.82 11.24
CA LEU A 180 3.90 -10.44 11.49
C LEU A 180 4.22 -9.93 12.90
N PRO A 181 4.01 -10.71 13.98
CA PRO A 181 4.39 -10.24 15.32
C PRO A 181 5.89 -9.93 15.42
N GLU A 182 6.74 -10.81 14.87
CA GLU A 182 8.20 -10.61 14.82
C GLU A 182 8.57 -9.35 14.00
N LEU A 183 8.00 -9.20 12.80
CA LEU A 183 8.28 -8.07 11.91
C LEU A 183 7.85 -6.72 12.50
N ILE A 184 6.77 -6.69 13.30
CA ILE A 184 6.35 -5.50 14.04
C ILE A 184 7.31 -5.20 15.21
N LEU A 185 7.76 -6.22 15.94
CA LEU A 185 8.78 -6.05 16.99
C LEU A 185 10.11 -5.56 16.42
N ASP A 186 10.51 -6.01 15.24
CA ASP A 186 11.69 -5.50 14.56
C ASP A 186 11.53 -4.03 14.16
N ALA A 187 10.38 -3.65 13.60
CA ALA A 187 10.06 -2.25 13.31
C ALA A 187 10.12 -1.38 14.57
N LYS A 188 9.58 -1.87 15.69
CA LYS A 188 9.65 -1.21 17.01
C LYS A 188 11.09 -0.97 17.45
N LYS A 189 11.97 -1.98 17.31
CA LYS A 189 13.38 -1.94 17.71
C LYS A 189 14.28 -1.13 16.77
N SER A 190 13.78 -0.76 15.59
CA SER A 190 14.52 0.06 14.64
C SER A 190 14.88 1.44 15.22
N TYR A 191 15.92 2.07 14.68
CA TYR A 191 16.36 3.40 15.14
C TYR A 191 15.28 4.48 15.02
N ARG A 192 14.25 4.28 14.18
CA ARG A 192 13.13 5.22 14.03
C ARG A 192 12.17 5.21 15.22
N GLN A 193 12.17 4.13 16.02
CA GLN A 193 11.31 3.96 17.20
C GLN A 193 9.86 4.43 16.93
N PRO A 194 9.16 3.82 15.95
CA PRO A 194 7.90 4.33 15.44
C PRO A 194 6.78 4.37 16.49
N PHE A 195 6.84 3.51 17.52
CA PHE A 195 5.79 3.35 18.53
C PHE A 195 6.24 3.97 19.86
N ARG A 196 6.15 5.29 19.97
CA ARG A 196 6.65 6.05 21.12
C ARG A 196 5.93 5.74 22.43
N ASN A 197 4.66 5.34 22.34
CA ASN A 197 3.78 5.11 23.49
C ASN A 197 3.59 3.61 23.79
N TRP A 198 4.45 2.75 23.23
CA TRP A 198 4.41 1.30 23.45
C TRP A 198 4.92 0.97 24.85
N ASN A 199 4.05 0.39 25.69
CA ASN A 199 4.38 -0.06 27.04
C ASN A 199 4.75 -1.55 27.07
#